data_AF-A0A2E1U8T0-F1
#
_entry.id   AF-A0A2E1U8T0-F1
#
_cell.length_a   1.000
_cell.length_b   1.000
_cell.length_c   1.000
_cell.angle_alpha   90.00
_cell.angle_beta   90.00
_cell.angle_gamma   90.00
#
_symmetry.space_group_name_H-M   'P 1'
#
loop_
_entity.id
_entity.type
_entity.pdbx_description
1 polymer ?
#
loop_
_entity_poly.entity_id
_entity_poly.type
_entity_poly.pdbx_seq_one_letter_code
_entity_poly.pdbx_strand_id
1 'polypeptide(L)'
;MIIGQVELQPRMGDPISGLDAAYTARFEAGAQLYNTSLIAEDGLGPIFNKQSCANCHNNPVGGHGSQTVIRFGMEDKEEGFIELEEYGGSLLQVSGIDLACAEELPPMANIVANRLTIGMLGFGLVEAIPDADLLALESSGPGVSGRANIVALLEDPTTTRVGRFGWKSQLATILSFSGDAAREEMGMTNRLVPTENDPNGILPPAISECDTVPDPEDGPDAEGFHFIDRVTDFQRFLAAPPQTPRSGMRGEQLFNQVGCAQCHNASFTTSNDPSLEPFLRNQVIRPYSNFLLHNMGLASDFIAQAGAGQYEMRTPPLWGLRTRRPMWHDGRISEGTFADLINDAIAEHNALLSEGVASAQAYDALSAEDKADVIAFLGSLGRAEFDMNGDESVDLFDLPSVTGCFNGDGTDQYDADSPCAVADIDQDGDVDETDAAWFAQALGVPFDTSDCDGDGVLDIVAIASGNASDGDGDGVPDACSVCPGDFDGDGAVTFPDLVRVLSAWGVCAACPEDLDDNGVVGFSDLVLILSVWGGC
;
A
#
# COMPACT_ATOMS: atom_id res chain seq x y z
N MET A 1 4.61 -5.75 29.58
CA MET A 1 5.04 -6.87 28.73
C MET A 1 3.77 -7.61 28.37
N ILE A 2 3.05 -7.07 27.39
CA ILE A 2 1.91 -7.77 26.81
C ILE A 2 2.59 -8.71 25.82
N ILE A 3 2.63 -10.00 26.13
CA ILE A 3 2.86 -11.01 25.11
C ILE A 3 1.59 -10.88 24.26
N GLY A 4 1.69 -10.09 23.19
CA GLY A 4 0.60 -9.96 22.22
C GLY A 4 0.33 -11.35 21.69
N GLN A 5 -0.93 -11.71 21.50
CA GLN A 5 -1.23 -12.87 20.67
C GLN A 5 -0.58 -12.58 19.32
N VAL A 6 0.34 -13.45 18.91
CA VAL A 6 0.88 -13.48 17.56
C VAL A 6 -0.33 -13.58 16.63
N GLU A 7 -0.42 -12.68 15.66
CA GLU A 7 -1.47 -12.63 14.64
C GLU A 7 -0.85 -11.96 13.42
N LEU A 8 -1.12 -12.46 12.22
CA LEU A 8 -0.64 -11.86 10.97
C LEU A 8 -1.10 -10.40 10.84
N GLN A 9 -0.21 -9.53 10.36
CA GLN A 9 -0.63 -8.19 9.95
C GLN A 9 -1.46 -8.30 8.66
N PRO A 10 -2.55 -7.52 8.50
CA PRO A 10 -3.24 -7.44 7.22
C PRO A 10 -2.29 -7.01 6.10
N ARG A 11 -2.49 -7.54 4.88
CA ARG A 11 -1.68 -7.13 3.73
C ARG A 11 -2.07 -5.71 3.31
N MET A 12 -1.22 -5.05 2.52
CA MET A 12 -1.60 -3.76 1.96
C MET A 12 -2.84 -3.92 1.07
N GLY A 13 -3.82 -3.04 1.25
CA GLY A 13 -5.10 -3.09 0.52
C GLY A 13 -6.19 -3.92 1.22
N ASP A 14 -5.84 -4.72 2.22
CA ASP A 14 -6.81 -5.47 3.02
C ASP A 14 -7.56 -4.55 3.99
N PRO A 15 -8.77 -4.97 4.44
CA PRO A 15 -9.43 -4.29 5.54
C PRO A 15 -8.63 -4.45 6.84
N ILE A 16 -8.74 -3.47 7.72
CA ILE A 16 -8.18 -3.52 9.08
C ILE A 16 -8.78 -4.70 9.88
N SER A 17 -7.99 -5.34 10.73
CA SER A 17 -8.47 -6.42 11.59
C SER A 17 -9.60 -5.95 12.52
N GLY A 18 -10.53 -6.86 12.83
CA GLY A 18 -11.61 -6.63 13.79
C GLY A 18 -12.89 -6.01 13.21
N LEU A 19 -13.05 -5.96 11.89
CA LEU A 19 -14.32 -5.66 11.25
C LEU A 19 -15.36 -6.77 11.54
N ASP A 20 -16.56 -6.37 11.95
CA ASP A 20 -17.71 -7.28 11.98
C ASP A 20 -18.40 -7.34 10.60
N ALA A 21 -19.37 -8.22 10.44
CA ALA A 21 -20.07 -8.41 9.16
C ALA A 21 -20.72 -7.13 8.61
N ALA A 22 -21.14 -6.19 9.45
CA ALA A 22 -21.74 -4.94 8.99
C ALA A 22 -20.67 -3.98 8.45
N TYR A 23 -19.52 -3.89 9.11
CA TYR A 23 -18.40 -3.09 8.62
C TYR A 23 -17.72 -3.72 7.40
N THR A 24 -17.61 -5.05 7.33
CA THR A 24 -17.11 -5.76 6.14
C THR A 24 -17.97 -5.44 4.92
N ALA A 25 -19.31 -5.49 5.05
CA ALA A 25 -20.20 -5.14 3.95
C ALA A 25 -20.05 -3.67 3.49
N ARG A 26 -19.75 -2.74 4.42
CA ARG A 26 -19.48 -1.34 4.08
C ARG A 26 -18.15 -1.17 3.35
N PHE A 27 -17.10 -1.86 3.80
CA PHE A 27 -15.80 -1.88 3.13
C PHE A 27 -15.93 -2.40 1.70
N GLU A 28 -16.60 -3.54 1.50
CA GLU A 28 -16.80 -4.16 0.18
C GLU A 28 -17.62 -3.28 -0.76
N ALA A 29 -18.73 -2.68 -0.27
CA ALA A 29 -19.53 -1.74 -1.05
C ALA A 29 -18.73 -0.50 -1.46
N GLY A 30 -17.92 0.02 -0.54
CA GLY A 30 -17.00 1.12 -0.81
C GLY A 30 -15.94 0.75 -1.84
N ALA A 31 -15.32 -0.42 -1.70
CA ALA A 31 -14.32 -0.94 -2.64
C ALA A 31 -14.90 -1.08 -4.04
N GLN A 32 -16.14 -1.55 -4.17
CA GLN A 32 -16.81 -1.64 -5.46
C GLN A 32 -16.91 -0.29 -6.16
N LEU A 33 -17.41 0.74 -5.47
CA LEU A 33 -17.53 2.08 -6.05
C LEU A 33 -16.16 2.73 -6.30
N TYR A 34 -15.19 2.52 -5.41
CA TYR A 34 -13.82 3.00 -5.56
C TYR A 34 -13.16 2.51 -6.87
N ASN A 35 -13.50 1.30 -7.31
CA ASN A 35 -13.03 0.67 -8.54
C ASN A 35 -13.90 0.97 -9.77
N THR A 36 -15.09 1.56 -9.60
CA THR A 36 -16.03 1.76 -10.70
C THR A 36 -15.61 2.97 -11.53
N SER A 37 -15.25 2.74 -12.80
CA SER A 37 -15.06 3.81 -13.78
C SER A 37 -16.40 4.42 -14.15
N LEU A 38 -16.57 5.70 -13.84
CA LEU A 38 -17.77 6.46 -14.15
C LEU A 38 -17.77 6.96 -15.60
N ILE A 39 -18.97 7.07 -16.16
CA ILE A 39 -19.24 7.83 -17.39
C ILE A 39 -20.14 9.04 -17.06
N ALA A 40 -20.41 9.88 -18.06
CA ALA A 40 -21.25 11.08 -17.90
C ALA A 40 -22.61 10.76 -17.25
N GLU A 41 -23.24 9.66 -17.68
CA GLU A 41 -24.54 9.22 -17.15
C GLU A 41 -24.49 8.74 -15.70
N ASP A 42 -23.30 8.36 -15.20
CA ASP A 42 -23.07 7.95 -13.82
C ASP A 42 -22.71 9.15 -12.91
N GLY A 43 -22.56 10.36 -13.48
CA GLY A 43 -22.17 11.56 -12.75
C GLY A 43 -20.67 11.91 -12.84
N LEU A 44 -19.95 11.39 -13.83
CA LEU A 44 -18.63 11.94 -14.17
C LEU A 44 -18.80 13.36 -14.71
N GLY A 45 -18.03 14.31 -14.18
CA GLY A 45 -18.15 15.70 -14.59
C GLY A 45 -17.63 15.99 -15.99
N PRO A 46 -17.92 17.19 -16.51
CA PRO A 46 -17.51 17.60 -17.84
C PRO A 46 -15.99 17.70 -18.00
N ILE A 47 -15.27 17.94 -16.91
CA ILE A 47 -13.81 17.96 -16.82
C ILE A 47 -13.35 17.11 -15.62
N PHE A 48 -12.30 16.31 -15.82
CA PHE A 48 -11.78 15.39 -14.81
C PHE A 48 -10.33 14.99 -15.09
N ASN A 49 -9.67 14.39 -14.10
CA ASN A 49 -8.35 13.78 -14.25
C ASN A 49 -8.44 12.27 -14.51
N LYS A 50 -9.34 11.55 -13.83
CA LYS A 50 -9.63 10.12 -14.04
C LYS A 50 -11.09 9.79 -13.73
N GLN A 51 -11.52 8.61 -14.16
CA GLN A 51 -12.91 8.15 -14.06
C GLN A 51 -13.23 7.35 -12.80
N SER A 52 -12.21 6.96 -12.04
CA SER A 52 -12.37 6.27 -10.75
C SER A 52 -11.20 6.55 -9.84
N CYS A 53 -11.41 6.38 -8.53
CA CYS A 53 -10.35 6.51 -7.54
C CYS A 53 -9.22 5.50 -7.80
N ALA A 54 -9.57 4.25 -8.12
CA ALA A 54 -8.60 3.18 -8.42
C ALA A 54 -7.77 3.42 -9.69
N ASN A 55 -8.16 4.31 -10.61
CA ASN A 55 -7.30 4.66 -11.74
C ASN A 55 -6.05 5.44 -11.30
N CYS A 56 -6.11 6.13 -10.16
CA CYS A 56 -4.96 6.82 -9.56
C CYS A 56 -4.36 6.02 -8.40
N HIS A 57 -5.17 5.40 -7.55
CA HIS A 57 -4.76 4.79 -6.28
C HIS A 57 -4.78 3.25 -6.34
N ASN A 58 -3.75 2.64 -6.92
CA ASN A 58 -3.77 1.23 -7.34
C ASN A 58 -2.57 0.36 -6.97
N ASN A 59 -1.61 0.86 -6.19
CA ASN A 59 -0.50 0.04 -5.70
C ASN A 59 -0.53 -0.12 -4.17
N PRO A 60 -1.29 -1.09 -3.62
CA PRO A 60 -2.45 -1.78 -4.23
C PRO A 60 -3.68 -0.84 -4.26
N VAL A 61 -4.89 -1.34 -4.52
CA VAL A 61 -6.10 -0.48 -4.51
C VAL A 61 -6.23 0.26 -3.17
N GLY A 62 -6.36 1.59 -3.23
CA GLY A 62 -6.35 2.47 -2.05
C GLY A 62 -4.94 2.89 -1.59
N GLY A 63 -3.89 2.29 -2.15
CA GLY A 63 -2.49 2.66 -2.01
C GLY A 63 -2.08 3.85 -2.88
N HIS A 64 -0.78 4.09 -2.97
CA HIS A 64 -0.24 5.12 -3.86
C HIS A 64 -0.42 4.72 -5.33
N GLY A 65 -0.07 5.62 -6.24
CA GLY A 65 0.01 5.28 -7.65
C GLY A 65 1.05 6.12 -8.39
N SER A 66 1.26 5.75 -9.66
CA SER A 66 2.21 6.42 -10.55
C SER A 66 1.59 7.61 -11.30
N GLN A 67 0.29 7.84 -11.14
CA GLN A 67 -0.40 8.96 -11.77
C GLN A 67 -0.05 10.28 -11.08
N THR A 68 0.21 11.30 -11.89
CA THR A 68 0.40 12.67 -11.42
C THR A 68 -0.76 13.57 -11.86
N VAL A 69 -1.05 14.57 -11.05
CA VAL A 69 -1.93 15.69 -11.40
C VAL A 69 -1.10 16.97 -11.51
N ILE A 70 -1.59 17.94 -12.29
CA ILE A 70 -0.89 19.22 -12.48
C ILE A 70 -1.54 20.26 -11.59
N ARG A 71 -0.76 20.82 -10.66
CA ARG A 71 -1.13 22.01 -9.91
C ARG A 71 -0.46 23.23 -10.52
N PHE A 72 -1.13 24.38 -10.47
CA PHE A 72 -0.60 25.61 -11.00
C PHE A 72 -1.03 26.84 -10.21
N GLY A 73 -0.34 27.95 -10.44
CA GLY A 73 -0.64 29.24 -9.87
C GLY A 73 0.23 30.34 -10.47
N MET A 74 0.06 31.56 -9.96
CA MET A 74 0.84 32.72 -10.39
C MET A 74 1.52 33.36 -9.18
N GLU A 75 2.84 33.51 -9.25
CA GLU A 75 3.58 34.41 -8.36
C GLU A 75 3.48 35.85 -8.88
N ASP A 76 2.87 36.71 -8.07
CA ASP A 76 2.89 38.16 -8.23
C ASP A 76 3.86 38.82 -7.24
N LYS A 77 4.51 39.91 -7.65
CA LYS A 77 5.54 40.57 -6.83
C LYS A 77 4.98 41.33 -5.63
N GLU A 78 3.73 41.76 -5.69
CA GLU A 78 3.08 42.54 -4.64
C GLU A 78 2.15 41.67 -3.80
N GLU A 79 1.43 40.74 -4.43
CA GLU A 79 0.41 39.90 -3.80
C GLU A 79 0.94 38.51 -3.36
N GLY A 80 2.10 38.08 -3.87
CA GLY A 80 2.64 36.74 -3.64
C GLY A 80 1.96 35.69 -4.50
N PHE A 81 1.79 34.47 -3.97
CA PHE A 81 1.17 33.37 -4.70
C PHE A 81 -0.34 33.59 -4.86
N ILE A 82 -0.84 33.41 -6.08
CA ILE A 82 -2.25 33.53 -6.46
C ILE A 82 -2.72 32.19 -7.05
N GLU A 83 -3.78 31.60 -6.48
CA GLU A 83 -4.35 30.29 -6.84
C GLU A 83 -5.15 30.29 -8.16
N LEU A 84 -5.33 31.44 -8.80
CA LEU A 84 -6.05 31.60 -10.08
C LEU A 84 -7.49 31.03 -10.06
N GLU A 85 -8.21 31.21 -8.94
CA GLU A 85 -9.63 30.77 -8.77
C GLU A 85 -10.55 31.23 -9.92
N GLU A 86 -10.36 32.45 -10.44
CA GLU A 86 -11.14 32.98 -11.57
C GLU A 86 -10.90 32.23 -12.89
N TYR A 87 -9.90 31.35 -12.96
CA TYR A 87 -9.50 30.60 -14.17
C TYR A 87 -9.62 29.08 -13.99
N GLY A 88 -10.50 28.62 -13.11
CA GLY A 88 -10.73 27.19 -12.83
C GLY A 88 -10.05 26.69 -11.56
N GLY A 89 -9.28 27.54 -10.87
CA GLY A 89 -8.57 27.17 -9.64
C GLY A 89 -7.15 26.67 -9.89
N SER A 90 -6.61 25.92 -8.92
CA SER A 90 -5.19 25.55 -8.88
C SER A 90 -4.88 24.13 -9.37
N LEU A 91 -5.88 23.39 -9.85
CA LEU A 91 -5.75 22.03 -10.38
C LEU A 91 -6.18 22.05 -11.84
N LEU A 92 -5.38 21.45 -12.72
CA LEU A 92 -5.76 21.26 -14.11
C LEU A 92 -6.47 19.91 -14.26
N GLN A 93 -7.70 19.90 -14.75
CA GLN A 93 -8.39 18.68 -15.19
C GLN A 93 -8.00 18.34 -16.63
N VAL A 94 -7.15 17.32 -16.79
CA VAL A 94 -6.51 17.02 -18.09
C VAL A 94 -7.40 16.29 -19.10
N SER A 95 -8.65 16.03 -18.76
CA SER A 95 -9.63 15.34 -19.61
C SER A 95 -10.99 16.02 -19.50
N GLY A 96 -11.79 15.88 -20.55
CA GLY A 96 -13.19 16.31 -20.54
C GLY A 96 -14.07 15.41 -21.39
N ILE A 97 -15.36 15.34 -21.05
CA ILE A 97 -16.36 14.57 -21.81
C ILE A 97 -16.45 15.11 -23.24
N ASP A 98 -16.56 16.43 -23.37
CA ASP A 98 -16.39 17.14 -24.62
C ASP A 98 -14.99 17.77 -24.66
N LEU A 99 -14.24 17.50 -25.73
CA LEU A 99 -12.91 18.09 -25.93
C LEU A 99 -12.96 19.62 -26.07
N ALA A 100 -14.11 20.20 -26.44
CA ALA A 100 -14.30 21.64 -26.44
C ALA A 100 -14.29 22.26 -25.04
N CYS A 101 -14.56 21.46 -24.01
CA CYS A 101 -14.59 21.84 -22.60
C CYS A 101 -13.33 21.43 -21.85
N ALA A 102 -12.39 20.74 -22.49
CA ALA A 102 -11.14 20.34 -21.84
C ALA A 102 -10.36 21.58 -21.42
N GLU A 103 -9.82 21.55 -20.20
CA GLU A 103 -9.08 22.68 -19.66
C GLU A 103 -7.70 22.83 -20.32
N GLU A 104 -7.28 24.09 -20.49
CA GLU A 104 -5.91 24.45 -20.81
C GLU A 104 -5.22 25.14 -19.63
N LEU A 105 -3.89 25.05 -19.54
CA LEU A 105 -3.14 25.78 -18.52
C LEU A 105 -3.29 27.31 -18.76
N PRO A 106 -3.76 28.10 -17.78
CA PRO A 106 -3.92 29.54 -17.96
C PRO A 106 -2.60 30.23 -18.33
N PRO A 107 -2.56 31.12 -19.35
CA PRO A 107 -1.31 31.73 -19.82
C PRO A 107 -0.54 32.56 -18.79
N MET A 108 -1.19 33.00 -17.71
CA MET A 108 -0.55 33.72 -16.61
C MET A 108 0.09 32.81 -15.56
N ALA A 109 -0.22 31.51 -15.56
CA ALA A 109 0.37 30.56 -14.64
C ALA A 109 1.89 30.52 -14.85
N ASN A 110 2.64 30.80 -13.79
CA ASN A 110 4.11 30.85 -13.83
C ASN A 110 4.75 29.91 -12.79
N ILE A 111 3.93 29.30 -11.93
CA ILE A 111 4.29 28.15 -11.10
C ILE A 111 3.43 26.98 -11.56
N VAL A 112 4.08 25.89 -11.94
CA VAL A 112 3.43 24.65 -12.39
C VAL A 112 4.18 23.49 -11.74
N ALA A 113 3.46 22.60 -11.11
CA ALA A 113 4.02 21.46 -10.39
C ALA A 113 3.20 20.20 -10.64
N ASN A 114 3.90 19.07 -10.74
CA ASN A 114 3.25 17.77 -10.70
C ASN A 114 3.09 17.32 -9.24
N ARG A 115 1.96 16.69 -8.93
CA ARG A 115 1.77 15.97 -7.66
C ARG A 115 1.43 14.52 -7.93
N LEU A 116 2.25 13.62 -7.41
CA LEU A 116 2.05 12.19 -7.45
C LEU A 116 0.87 11.79 -6.56
N THR A 117 0.13 10.79 -7.00
CA THR A 117 -0.98 10.21 -6.24
C THR A 117 -0.49 9.64 -4.90
N ILE A 118 -1.09 10.09 -3.80
CA ILE A 118 -0.74 9.64 -2.44
C ILE A 118 -1.51 8.38 -2.07
N GLY A 119 -0.91 7.51 -1.25
CA GLY A 119 -1.61 6.35 -0.67
C GLY A 119 -2.52 6.72 0.49
N MET A 120 -3.56 5.92 0.68
CA MET A 120 -4.61 6.10 1.69
C MET A 120 -4.71 4.92 2.68
N LEU A 121 -3.72 4.02 2.64
CA LEU A 121 -3.60 2.89 3.57
C LEU A 121 -3.50 3.40 5.02
N GLY A 122 -4.32 2.81 5.90
CA GLY A 122 -4.40 3.17 7.31
C GLY A 122 -5.03 4.54 7.60
N PHE A 123 -5.71 5.18 6.65
CA PHE A 123 -6.24 6.54 6.84
C PHE A 123 -7.25 6.66 7.98
N GLY A 124 -8.08 5.64 8.25
CA GLY A 124 -8.97 5.66 9.41
C GLY A 124 -8.23 5.81 10.72
N LEU A 125 -7.07 5.14 10.84
CA LEU A 125 -6.21 5.24 12.01
C LEU A 125 -5.55 6.64 12.10
N VAL A 126 -5.17 7.22 10.97
CA VAL A 126 -4.62 8.60 10.89
C VAL A 126 -5.67 9.65 11.26
N GLU A 127 -6.93 9.51 10.80
CA GLU A 127 -8.04 10.39 11.18
C GLU A 127 -8.33 10.32 12.69
N ALA A 128 -8.13 9.15 13.29
CA ALA A 128 -8.33 8.90 14.71
C ALA A 128 -7.21 9.43 15.63
N ILE A 129 -6.10 9.94 15.08
CA ILE A 129 -5.05 10.60 15.88
C ILE A 129 -5.63 11.87 16.53
N PRO A 130 -5.48 12.06 17.86
CA PRO A 130 -5.89 13.29 18.53
C PRO A 130 -5.15 14.51 17.99
N ASP A 131 -5.86 15.60 17.70
CA ASP A 131 -5.27 16.85 17.22
C ASP A 131 -4.22 17.42 18.18
N ALA A 132 -4.41 17.22 19.48
CA ALA A 132 -3.47 17.64 20.52
C ALA A 132 -2.10 16.95 20.39
N ASP A 133 -2.06 15.70 19.92
CA ASP A 133 -0.81 14.96 19.74
C ASP A 133 -0.01 15.50 18.55
N LEU A 134 -0.70 15.92 17.48
CA LEU A 134 -0.06 16.58 16.34
C LEU A 134 0.44 17.99 16.71
N LEU A 135 -0.38 18.77 17.42
CA LEU A 135 0.00 20.11 17.90
C LEU A 135 1.21 20.07 18.85
N ALA A 136 1.36 19.00 19.63
CA ALA A 136 2.52 18.84 20.51
C ALA A 136 3.85 18.68 19.75
N LEU A 137 3.81 18.40 18.44
CA LEU A 137 4.98 18.17 17.59
C LEU A 137 5.44 19.41 16.79
N GLU A 138 4.77 20.57 16.91
CA GLU A 138 5.14 21.80 16.17
C GLU A 138 6.55 22.34 16.51
N SER A 139 7.17 21.84 17.59
CA SER A 139 8.53 22.21 17.98
C SER A 139 9.37 20.97 18.31
N SER A 140 9.62 20.15 17.28
CA SER A 140 10.26 18.84 17.41
C SER A 140 11.79 18.85 17.49
N GLY A 141 12.47 19.98 17.28
CA GLY A 141 13.93 20.06 17.44
C GLY A 141 14.59 21.37 17.00
N PRO A 142 15.92 21.53 17.20
CA PRO A 142 16.64 22.70 16.73
C PRO A 142 16.68 22.76 15.20
N GLY A 143 16.04 23.79 14.62
CA GLY A 143 16.05 24.01 13.17
C GLY A 143 14.96 23.25 12.39
N VAL A 144 14.13 22.46 13.08
CA VAL A 144 12.93 21.82 12.53
C VAL A 144 11.71 22.40 13.25
N SER A 145 10.77 22.96 12.49
CA SER A 145 9.60 23.65 13.04
C SER A 145 8.37 23.24 12.25
N GLY A 146 7.82 22.08 12.60
CA GLY A 146 6.55 21.64 12.02
C GLY A 146 5.44 22.64 12.30
N ARG A 147 4.54 22.83 11.35
CA ARG A 147 3.34 23.65 11.52
C ARG A 147 2.10 22.83 11.26
N ALA A 148 1.18 22.81 12.21
CA ALA A 148 -0.14 22.25 12.02
C ALA A 148 -0.93 23.15 11.08
N ASN A 149 -1.44 22.59 9.99
CA ASN A 149 -2.42 23.29 9.16
C ASN A 149 -3.80 23.12 9.80
N ILE A 150 -4.41 24.21 10.25
CA ILE A 150 -5.74 24.18 10.88
C ILE A 150 -6.77 24.49 9.80
N VAL A 151 -7.60 23.50 9.47
CA VAL A 151 -8.55 23.57 8.35
C VAL A 151 -9.97 23.35 8.84
N ALA A 152 -10.94 23.99 8.19
CA ALA A 152 -12.36 23.74 8.42
C ALA A 152 -12.79 22.41 7.79
N LEU A 153 -13.77 21.73 8.38
CA LEU A 153 -14.35 20.51 7.81
C LEU A 153 -15.36 20.88 6.73
N LEU A 154 -15.43 20.13 5.63
CA LEU A 154 -16.46 20.34 4.61
C LEU A 154 -17.85 19.94 5.12
N GLU A 155 -17.93 18.87 5.91
CA GLU A 155 -19.17 18.39 6.53
C GLU A 155 -19.67 19.28 7.69
N ASP A 156 -18.80 20.09 8.28
CA ASP A 156 -19.15 21.11 9.28
C ASP A 156 -18.14 22.28 9.24
N PRO A 157 -18.39 23.30 8.40
CA PRO A 157 -17.46 24.42 8.23
C PRO A 157 -17.26 25.29 9.47
N THR A 158 -18.07 25.09 10.53
CA THR A 158 -17.90 25.81 11.80
C THR A 158 -16.88 25.13 12.72
N THR A 159 -16.51 23.89 12.42
CA THR A 159 -15.54 23.08 13.15
C THR A 159 -14.20 23.06 12.39
N THR A 160 -13.11 23.26 13.13
CA THR A 160 -11.74 23.17 12.59
C THR A 160 -10.97 22.03 13.23
N ARG A 161 -10.10 21.38 12.46
CA ARG A 161 -9.19 20.33 12.94
C ARG A 161 -7.80 20.49 12.32
N VAL A 162 -6.83 19.79 12.90
CA VAL A 162 -5.49 19.65 12.28
C VAL A 162 -5.62 18.80 11.02
N GLY A 163 -5.29 19.41 9.89
CA GLY A 163 -5.20 18.78 8.59
C GLY A 163 -4.09 17.73 8.54
N ARG A 164 -4.37 16.62 7.85
CA ARG A 164 -3.50 15.43 7.80
C ARG A 164 -3.54 14.70 6.46
N PHE A 165 -4.43 15.12 5.56
CA PHE A 165 -4.62 14.53 4.24
C PHE A 165 -4.28 15.53 3.13
N GLY A 166 -3.86 14.99 1.97
CA GLY A 166 -3.32 15.75 0.85
C GLY A 166 -1.84 16.13 1.01
N TRP A 167 -1.24 16.75 0.00
CA TRP A 167 0.18 17.14 0.01
C TRP A 167 0.49 18.35 0.91
N LYS A 168 -0.53 19.14 1.25
CA LYS A 168 -0.42 20.38 2.02
C LYS A 168 -1.25 20.35 3.30
N SER A 169 -1.60 19.14 3.76
CA SER A 169 -2.49 18.94 4.93
C SER A 169 -3.77 19.77 4.81
N GLN A 170 -4.33 19.88 3.60
CA GLN A 170 -5.46 20.76 3.32
C GLN A 170 -6.81 20.20 3.80
N LEU A 171 -6.84 18.92 4.19
CA LEU A 171 -8.05 18.21 4.62
C LEU A 171 -7.79 17.45 5.94
N ALA A 172 -8.80 17.41 6.81
CA ALA A 172 -8.66 16.82 8.15
C ALA A 172 -9.47 15.53 8.38
N THR A 173 -10.50 15.27 7.58
CA THR A 173 -11.33 14.04 7.64
C THR A 173 -11.34 13.36 6.28
N ILE A 174 -11.52 12.04 6.28
CA ILE A 174 -11.61 11.22 5.06
C ILE A 174 -12.87 11.57 4.27
N LEU A 175 -13.95 11.95 4.95
CA LEU A 175 -15.18 12.40 4.29
C LEU A 175 -14.97 13.73 3.55
N SER A 176 -14.33 14.72 4.18
CA SER A 176 -13.91 15.93 3.47
C SER A 176 -12.99 15.59 2.29
N PHE A 177 -12.04 14.66 2.47
CA PHE A 177 -11.13 14.26 1.40
C PHE A 177 -11.85 13.62 0.21
N SER A 178 -12.79 12.71 0.48
CA SER A 178 -13.59 12.06 -0.55
C SER A 178 -14.51 13.03 -1.28
N GLY A 179 -15.16 13.97 -0.57
CA GLY A 179 -15.99 15.00 -1.18
C GLY A 179 -15.19 15.97 -2.05
N ASP A 180 -14.05 16.45 -1.56
CA ASP A 180 -13.15 17.34 -2.31
C ASP A 180 -12.62 16.64 -3.57
N ALA A 181 -12.05 15.44 -3.42
CA ALA A 181 -11.47 14.69 -4.54
C ALA A 181 -12.52 14.25 -5.57
N ALA A 182 -13.74 13.91 -5.17
CA ALA A 182 -14.82 13.57 -6.10
C ALA A 182 -15.09 14.74 -7.08
N ARG A 183 -15.18 15.98 -6.58
CA ARG A 183 -15.33 17.15 -7.45
C ARG A 183 -14.04 17.46 -8.21
N GLU A 184 -12.92 17.59 -7.51
CA GLU A 184 -11.68 18.11 -8.08
C GLU A 184 -11.04 17.16 -9.11
N GLU A 185 -11.11 15.84 -8.89
CA GLU A 185 -10.41 14.85 -9.70
C GLU A 185 -11.35 14.12 -10.67
N MET A 186 -12.64 14.02 -10.35
CA MET A 186 -13.63 13.28 -11.16
C MET A 186 -14.77 14.19 -11.70
N GLY A 187 -14.83 15.46 -11.29
CA GLY A 187 -15.93 16.36 -11.65
C GLY A 187 -17.28 15.88 -11.12
N MET A 188 -17.31 15.14 -10.01
CA MET A 188 -18.56 14.67 -9.42
C MET A 188 -18.92 15.59 -8.26
N THR A 189 -19.94 16.44 -8.43
CA THR A 189 -20.45 17.27 -7.35
C THR A 189 -21.21 16.41 -6.34
N ASN A 190 -21.22 16.88 -5.10
CA ASN A 190 -21.79 16.13 -3.98
C ASN A 190 -22.35 17.06 -2.90
N ARG A 191 -22.97 16.48 -1.89
CA ARG A 191 -23.61 17.25 -0.81
C ARG A 191 -22.67 18.17 -0.02
N LEU A 192 -21.35 17.97 -0.07
CA LEU A 192 -20.36 18.79 0.62
C LEU A 192 -19.82 19.90 -0.29
N VAL A 193 -19.63 19.60 -1.57
CA VAL A 193 -19.19 20.53 -2.63
C VAL A 193 -20.16 20.44 -3.82
N PRO A 194 -21.28 21.19 -3.79
CA PRO A 194 -22.42 20.97 -4.68
C PRO A 194 -22.38 21.77 -5.99
N THR A 195 -21.23 22.34 -6.32
CA THR A 195 -21.07 23.19 -7.51
C THR A 195 -19.89 22.68 -8.32
N GLU A 196 -20.10 22.49 -9.61
CA GLU A 196 -19.09 22.01 -10.54
C GLU A 196 -17.93 23.01 -10.76
N ASN A 197 -16.79 22.49 -11.21
CA ASN A 197 -15.70 23.31 -11.71
C ASN A 197 -16.03 23.91 -13.08
N ASP A 198 -15.93 25.24 -13.20
CA ASP A 198 -16.08 25.92 -14.48
C ASP A 198 -14.80 25.75 -15.31
N PRO A 199 -14.84 25.12 -16.50
CA PRO A 199 -13.66 24.87 -17.29
C PRO A 199 -12.92 26.17 -17.62
N ASN A 200 -11.69 26.31 -17.14
CA ASN A 200 -10.91 27.55 -17.25
C ASN A 200 -11.61 28.82 -16.70
N GLY A 201 -12.58 28.65 -15.80
CA GLY A 201 -13.24 29.73 -15.06
C GLY A 201 -13.97 30.73 -15.95
N ILE A 202 -13.55 32.00 -15.92
CA ILE A 202 -14.20 33.09 -16.67
C ILE A 202 -14.05 32.99 -18.20
N LEU A 203 -13.26 32.04 -18.70
CA LEU A 203 -13.00 31.85 -20.12
C LEU A 203 -14.02 30.86 -20.71
N PRO A 204 -14.46 31.04 -21.97
CA PRO A 204 -15.39 30.10 -22.60
C PRO A 204 -14.71 28.77 -22.94
N PRO A 205 -15.47 27.65 -22.99
CA PRO A 205 -16.91 27.56 -22.73
C PRO A 205 -17.26 27.63 -21.25
N ALA A 206 -18.40 28.23 -20.91
CA ALA A 206 -18.87 28.22 -19.53
C ALA A 206 -19.44 26.84 -19.16
N ILE A 207 -19.43 26.50 -17.87
CA ILE A 207 -19.92 25.21 -17.37
C ILE A 207 -21.30 24.81 -17.90
N SER A 208 -22.22 25.76 -18.05
CA SER A 208 -23.57 25.53 -18.59
C SER A 208 -23.63 25.04 -20.05
N GLU A 209 -22.52 25.15 -20.78
CA GLU A 209 -22.35 24.64 -22.15
C GLU A 209 -21.73 23.24 -22.17
N CYS A 210 -21.10 22.83 -21.06
CA CYS A 210 -20.29 21.63 -20.92
C CYS A 210 -20.99 20.54 -20.11
N ASP A 211 -21.74 20.96 -19.09
CA ASP A 211 -22.49 20.09 -18.22
C ASP A 211 -23.97 20.01 -18.65
N THR A 212 -24.49 18.79 -18.69
CA THR A 212 -25.87 18.47 -19.06
C THR A 212 -26.58 17.64 -17.98
N VAL A 213 -25.87 17.28 -16.92
CA VAL A 213 -26.37 16.47 -15.80
C VAL A 213 -26.72 17.42 -14.65
N PRO A 214 -27.82 17.23 -13.91
CA PRO A 214 -28.14 18.14 -12.81
C PRO A 214 -27.33 17.89 -11.53
N ASP A 215 -26.68 18.93 -11.01
CA ASP A 215 -26.03 18.91 -9.69
C ASP A 215 -27.04 18.77 -8.51
N PRO A 216 -26.65 18.07 -7.41
CA PRO A 216 -25.46 17.23 -7.34
C PRO A 216 -25.65 15.88 -8.00
N GLU A 217 -24.62 15.37 -8.69
CA GLU A 217 -24.62 14.03 -9.29
C GLU A 217 -24.69 12.95 -8.21
N ASP A 218 -23.96 13.16 -7.12
CA ASP A 218 -23.89 12.20 -6.02
C ASP A 218 -25.20 12.18 -5.20
N GLY A 219 -26.04 11.19 -5.50
CA GLY A 219 -27.28 10.89 -4.80
C GLY A 219 -27.21 9.66 -3.88
N PRO A 220 -28.16 9.52 -2.95
CA PRO A 220 -28.19 8.37 -2.04
C PRO A 220 -28.60 7.08 -2.77
N ASP A 221 -27.94 5.98 -2.42
CA ASP A 221 -28.31 4.63 -2.81
C ASP A 221 -29.56 4.11 -2.07
N ALA A 222 -29.90 2.83 -2.25
CA ALA A 222 -31.07 2.20 -1.64
C ALA A 222 -31.02 2.17 -0.09
N GLU A 223 -29.82 2.24 0.49
CA GLU A 223 -29.60 2.29 1.93
C GLU A 223 -29.45 3.74 2.46
N GLY A 224 -29.46 4.73 1.57
CA GLY A 224 -29.37 6.15 1.92
C GLY A 224 -27.94 6.69 1.97
N PHE A 225 -26.95 5.94 1.50
CA PHE A 225 -25.55 6.38 1.46
C PHE A 225 -25.21 6.94 0.08
N HIS A 226 -24.45 8.02 0.07
CA HIS A 226 -23.94 8.62 -1.16
C HIS A 226 -22.62 7.95 -1.59
N PHE A 227 -22.18 8.19 -2.83
CA PHE A 227 -20.88 7.75 -3.34
C PHE A 227 -19.74 8.12 -2.38
N ILE A 228 -19.70 9.39 -1.92
CA ILE A 228 -18.65 9.86 -1.02
C ILE A 228 -18.65 9.15 0.34
N ASP A 229 -19.79 8.65 0.82
CA ASP A 229 -19.88 7.87 2.06
C ASP A 229 -19.27 6.48 1.86
N ARG A 230 -19.62 5.83 0.75
CA ARG A 230 -19.15 4.48 0.43
C ARG A 230 -17.65 4.47 0.21
N VAL A 231 -17.10 5.39 -0.58
CA VAL A 231 -15.64 5.45 -0.77
C VAL A 231 -14.93 5.86 0.52
N THR A 232 -15.54 6.70 1.37
CA THR A 232 -15.01 7.01 2.71
C THR A 232 -14.90 5.75 3.57
N ASP A 233 -15.90 4.86 3.54
CA ASP A 233 -15.87 3.60 4.30
C ASP A 233 -14.71 2.70 3.86
N PHE A 234 -14.51 2.55 2.55
CA PHE A 234 -13.35 1.81 2.02
C PHE A 234 -12.04 2.41 2.54
N GLN A 235 -11.85 3.71 2.34
CA GLN A 235 -10.63 4.41 2.73
C GLN A 235 -10.38 4.39 4.25
N ARG A 236 -11.44 4.49 5.05
CA ARG A 236 -11.38 4.48 6.52
C ARG A 236 -11.07 3.09 7.07
N PHE A 237 -11.53 2.04 6.41
CA PHE A 237 -11.34 0.67 6.91
C PHE A 237 -10.14 -0.05 6.26
N LEU A 238 -9.39 0.59 5.36
CA LEU A 238 -8.10 0.08 4.88
C LEU A 238 -7.12 -0.08 6.05
N ALA A 239 -6.47 -1.24 6.11
CA ALA A 239 -5.43 -1.53 7.09
C ALA A 239 -4.22 -0.59 6.92
N ALA A 240 -3.48 -0.39 8.02
CA ALA A 240 -2.15 0.17 7.92
C ALA A 240 -1.21 -0.82 7.21
N PRO A 241 -0.25 -0.34 6.40
CA PRO A 241 0.76 -1.22 5.81
C PRO A 241 1.52 -2.01 6.88
N PRO A 242 1.82 -3.30 6.65
CA PRO A 242 2.56 -4.12 7.59
C PRO A 242 4.00 -3.65 7.72
N GLN A 243 4.64 -3.97 8.85
CA GLN A 243 6.08 -3.79 9.04
C GLN A 243 6.69 -5.11 9.53
N THR A 244 7.66 -5.63 8.78
CA THR A 244 8.38 -6.87 9.14
C THR A 244 9.89 -6.73 8.90
N PRO A 245 10.75 -6.91 9.92
CA PRO A 245 10.40 -7.21 11.32
C PRO A 245 9.70 -6.05 12.03
N ARG A 246 8.83 -6.35 13.01
CA ARG A 246 7.93 -5.37 13.63
C ARG A 246 8.65 -4.29 14.45
N SER A 247 9.84 -4.60 14.95
CA SER A 247 10.66 -3.69 15.75
C SER A 247 12.08 -4.22 15.92
N GLY A 248 12.97 -3.40 16.47
CA GLY A 248 14.28 -3.84 16.97
C GLY A 248 15.45 -3.61 16.01
N MET A 249 15.18 -3.26 14.75
CA MET A 249 16.20 -3.04 13.73
C MET A 249 17.17 -1.91 14.12
N ARG A 250 18.47 -2.13 13.92
CA ARG A 250 19.50 -1.10 14.17
C ARG A 250 19.31 0.13 13.29
N GLY A 251 18.81 -0.07 12.07
CA GLY A 251 18.45 1.00 11.14
C GLY A 251 17.47 2.04 11.71
N GLU A 252 16.51 1.62 12.53
CA GLU A 252 15.56 2.53 13.18
C GLU A 252 16.28 3.41 14.23
N GLN A 253 17.25 2.85 14.95
CA GLN A 253 18.05 3.61 15.92
C GLN A 253 18.89 4.67 15.22
N LEU A 254 19.52 4.32 14.10
CA LEU A 254 20.29 5.23 13.27
C LEU A 254 19.39 6.31 12.65
N PHE A 255 18.20 5.95 12.16
CA PHE A 255 17.19 6.88 11.66
C PHE A 255 16.81 7.95 12.70
N ASN A 256 16.64 7.54 13.95
CA ASN A 256 16.41 8.45 15.07
C ASN A 256 17.65 9.32 15.36
N GLN A 257 18.84 8.71 15.35
CA GLN A 257 20.10 9.39 15.65
C GLN A 257 20.46 10.49 14.65
N VAL A 258 20.25 10.26 13.35
CA VAL A 258 20.52 11.27 12.31
C VAL A 258 19.47 12.38 12.28
N GLY A 259 18.35 12.22 12.98
CA GLY A 259 17.32 13.26 13.13
C GLY A 259 16.14 13.13 12.18
N CYS A 260 16.01 12.04 11.41
CA CYS A 260 14.86 11.85 10.51
C CYS A 260 13.53 11.86 11.29
N ALA A 261 13.52 11.30 12.49
CA ALA A 261 12.35 11.21 13.35
C ALA A 261 11.81 12.56 13.88
N GLN A 262 12.51 13.68 13.65
CA GLN A 262 11.99 15.02 13.99
C GLN A 262 10.78 15.41 13.13
N CYS A 263 10.73 14.92 11.88
CA CYS A 263 9.56 15.05 11.01
C CYS A 263 8.84 13.70 10.86
N HIS A 264 9.60 12.61 10.73
CA HIS A 264 9.08 11.26 10.59
C HIS A 264 8.84 10.59 11.95
N ASN A 265 7.96 11.20 12.76
CA ASN A 265 7.63 10.71 14.10
C ASN A 265 7.12 9.27 14.06
N ALA A 266 7.76 8.39 14.85
CA ALA A 266 7.60 6.95 14.72
C ALA A 266 6.17 6.47 14.97
N SER A 267 5.51 6.95 16.03
CA SER A 267 4.25 6.35 16.50
C SER A 267 3.25 7.32 17.12
N PHE A 268 1.99 6.92 17.09
CA PHE A 268 0.87 7.54 17.81
C PHE A 268 0.00 6.49 18.49
N THR A 269 -0.83 6.94 19.43
CA THR A 269 -1.97 6.16 19.91
C THR A 269 -3.26 6.85 19.46
N THR A 270 -4.14 6.13 18.78
CA THR A 270 -5.42 6.69 18.33
C THR A 270 -6.35 6.98 19.50
N SER A 271 -7.27 7.92 19.31
CA SER A 271 -8.25 8.34 20.30
C SER A 271 -9.13 7.17 20.77
N ASN A 272 -9.58 7.24 22.03
CA ASN A 272 -10.59 6.34 22.58
C ASN A 272 -12.02 6.89 22.47
N ASP A 273 -12.26 7.84 21.56
CA ASP A 273 -13.58 8.45 21.43
C ASP A 273 -14.64 7.40 21.08
N PRO A 274 -15.72 7.24 21.87
CA PRO A 274 -16.77 6.28 21.58
C PRO A 274 -17.51 6.51 20.25
N SER A 275 -17.39 7.70 19.62
CA SER A 275 -17.95 7.95 18.29
C SER A 275 -17.16 7.30 17.15
N LEU A 276 -15.91 6.90 17.40
CA LEU A 276 -15.09 6.17 16.43
C LEU A 276 -15.51 4.70 16.36
N GLU A 277 -15.32 4.11 15.19
CA GLU A 277 -15.47 2.67 14.98
C GLU A 277 -14.56 1.88 15.94
N PRO A 278 -15.03 0.78 16.55
CA PRO A 278 -14.31 0.13 17.64
C PRO A 278 -12.87 -0.28 17.33
N PHE A 279 -12.61 -0.75 16.11
CA PHE A 279 -11.29 -1.19 15.63
C PHE A 279 -10.31 -0.03 15.36
N LEU A 280 -10.78 1.23 15.35
CA LEU A 280 -9.90 2.40 15.20
C LEU A 280 -9.47 3.00 16.56
N ARG A 281 -10.00 2.52 17.69
CA ARG A 281 -9.78 3.12 19.01
C ARG A 281 -8.62 2.49 19.77
N ASN A 282 -7.85 3.31 20.50
CA ASN A 282 -6.69 2.88 21.30
C ASN A 282 -5.67 2.03 20.54
N GLN A 283 -5.51 2.27 19.25
CA GLN A 283 -4.56 1.56 18.42
C GLN A 283 -3.20 2.25 18.50
N VAL A 284 -2.14 1.50 18.76
CA VAL A 284 -0.77 1.99 18.60
C VAL A 284 -0.38 1.81 17.14
N ILE A 285 -0.07 2.90 16.46
CA ILE A 285 0.24 2.91 15.04
C ILE A 285 1.62 3.48 14.78
N ARG A 286 2.28 3.02 13.69
CA ARG A 286 3.64 3.46 13.33
C ARG A 286 3.72 4.06 11.92
N PRO A 287 3.17 5.26 11.68
CA PRO A 287 3.18 5.86 10.35
C PRO A 287 4.53 6.48 9.94
N TYR A 288 5.45 6.71 10.90
CA TYR A 288 6.70 7.43 10.66
C TYR A 288 6.48 8.78 9.95
N SER A 289 5.57 9.58 10.50
CA SER A 289 5.21 10.92 10.05
C SER A 289 4.57 11.69 11.19
N ASN A 290 4.77 12.99 11.25
CA ASN A 290 4.02 13.88 12.14
C ASN A 290 2.82 14.57 11.46
N PHE A 291 2.61 14.35 10.16
CA PHE A 291 1.57 14.96 9.33
C PHE A 291 1.56 16.51 9.30
N LEU A 292 2.60 17.16 9.84
CA LEU A 292 2.74 18.60 9.87
C LEU A 292 3.34 19.11 8.55
N LEU A 293 3.18 20.41 8.32
CA LEU A 293 3.86 21.13 7.27
C LEU A 293 5.29 21.45 7.70
N HIS A 294 6.24 21.20 6.81
CA HIS A 294 7.65 21.53 6.99
C HIS A 294 8.18 22.30 5.79
N ASN A 295 9.07 23.27 6.04
CA ASN A 295 9.73 23.99 4.96
C ASN A 295 10.76 23.10 4.27
N MET A 296 10.48 22.72 3.02
CA MET A 296 11.34 21.90 2.17
C MET A 296 12.22 22.73 1.23
N GLY A 297 12.20 24.06 1.37
CA GLY A 297 13.00 24.98 0.55
C GLY A 297 12.85 24.70 -0.94
N LEU A 298 13.97 24.64 -1.67
CA LEU A 298 13.94 24.40 -3.12
C LEU A 298 13.49 22.99 -3.53
N ALA A 299 13.26 22.07 -2.59
CA ALA A 299 12.72 20.74 -2.89
C ALA A 299 11.17 20.70 -2.83
N SER A 300 10.52 21.78 -2.41
CA SER A 300 9.06 21.94 -2.43
C SER A 300 8.47 22.01 -3.84
N ASP A 301 7.14 22.05 -3.94
CA ASP A 301 6.41 22.20 -5.20
C ASP A 301 6.13 23.66 -5.58
N PHE A 302 6.47 24.62 -4.72
CA PHE A 302 6.18 26.06 -4.85
C PHE A 302 4.69 26.43 -4.93
N ILE A 303 3.77 25.50 -4.70
CA ILE A 303 2.33 25.77 -4.68
C ILE A 303 1.91 26.13 -3.26
N ALA A 304 1.36 27.33 -3.04
CA ALA A 304 0.61 27.61 -1.82
C ALA A 304 -0.81 27.05 -1.95
N GLN A 305 -1.35 26.48 -0.88
CA GLN A 305 -2.70 25.90 -0.89
C GLN A 305 -3.26 25.83 0.53
N ALA A 306 -4.51 26.26 0.71
CA ALA A 306 -5.27 26.05 1.94
C ALA A 306 -4.48 26.43 3.22
N GLY A 307 -3.81 27.59 3.19
CA GLY A 307 -3.00 28.10 4.30
C GLY A 307 -1.58 27.53 4.40
N ALA A 308 -1.19 26.54 3.58
CA ALA A 308 0.19 26.12 3.40
C ALA A 308 0.93 27.05 2.44
N GLY A 309 2.14 27.47 2.78
CA GLY A 309 2.99 28.29 1.94
C GLY A 309 3.67 27.50 0.81
N GLN A 310 4.28 28.24 -0.12
CA GLN A 310 4.93 27.69 -1.31
C GLN A 310 6.02 26.66 -0.99
N TYR A 311 6.76 26.88 0.09
CA TYR A 311 7.88 26.03 0.50
C TYR A 311 7.49 24.90 1.45
N GLU A 312 6.25 24.86 1.91
CA GLU A 312 5.81 23.93 2.94
C GLU A 312 5.23 22.67 2.32
N MET A 313 5.70 21.49 2.71
CA MET A 313 5.11 20.21 2.33
C MET A 313 4.70 19.45 3.58
N ARG A 314 3.58 18.71 3.52
CA ARG A 314 3.25 17.76 4.57
C ARG A 314 4.29 16.64 4.58
N THR A 315 4.75 16.21 5.75
CA THR A 315 5.51 14.97 5.88
C THR A 315 4.62 13.75 5.58
N PRO A 316 4.80 13.02 4.46
CA PRO A 316 4.02 11.83 4.18
C PRO A 316 4.42 10.67 5.12
N PRO A 317 3.51 9.73 5.45
CA PRO A 317 3.90 8.54 6.20
C PRO A 317 4.90 7.70 5.40
N LEU A 318 5.85 7.07 6.11
CA LEU A 318 6.81 6.14 5.51
C LEU A 318 6.37 4.67 5.63
N TRP A 319 5.27 4.36 6.32
CA TRP A 319 4.69 3.02 6.20
C TRP A 319 4.32 2.73 4.73
N GLY A 320 4.51 1.50 4.26
CA GLY A 320 4.32 1.18 2.84
C GLY A 320 5.38 1.75 1.89
N LEU A 321 6.48 2.33 2.39
CA LEU A 321 7.54 2.90 1.55
C LEU A 321 8.21 1.87 0.64
N ARG A 322 8.29 0.61 1.07
CA ARG A 322 8.91 -0.50 0.33
C ARG A 322 8.45 -0.57 -1.13
N THR A 323 7.18 -0.31 -1.38
CA THR A 323 6.53 -0.51 -2.69
C THR A 323 6.25 0.82 -3.39
N ARG A 324 6.69 1.94 -2.78
CA ARG A 324 6.44 3.28 -3.26
C ARG A 324 7.40 3.65 -4.38
N ARG A 325 6.97 3.40 -5.62
CA ARG A 325 7.65 3.85 -6.83
C ARG A 325 6.65 4.48 -7.81
N PRO A 326 6.88 5.70 -8.31
CA PRO A 326 8.02 6.60 -8.03
C PRO A 326 7.93 7.29 -6.65
N MET A 327 9.03 7.92 -6.23
CA MET A 327 9.17 8.66 -4.96
C MET A 327 9.22 10.18 -5.18
N TRP A 328 9.22 10.92 -4.07
CA TRP A 328 9.04 12.38 -3.98
C TRP A 328 7.63 12.86 -4.35
N HIS A 329 7.37 14.16 -4.19
CA HIS A 329 6.03 14.72 -4.40
C HIS A 329 5.61 14.77 -5.86
N ASP A 330 6.56 14.79 -6.79
CA ASP A 330 6.35 14.90 -8.23
C ASP A 330 6.76 13.64 -9.01
N GLY A 331 7.17 12.58 -8.30
CA GLY A 331 7.59 11.33 -8.92
C GLY A 331 8.96 11.38 -9.62
N ARG A 332 9.78 12.42 -9.39
CA ARG A 332 11.08 12.58 -10.09
C ARG A 332 12.09 11.47 -9.79
N ILE A 333 11.93 10.78 -8.66
CA ILE A 333 12.81 9.70 -8.22
C ILE A 333 12.15 8.39 -8.59
N SER A 334 12.51 7.87 -9.77
CA SER A 334 11.80 6.73 -10.36
C SER A 334 12.69 5.57 -10.77
N GLU A 335 14.02 5.68 -10.77
CA GLU A 335 14.91 4.67 -11.35
C GLU A 335 15.90 4.09 -10.33
N GLY A 336 16.35 2.86 -10.58
CA GLY A 336 17.34 2.17 -9.75
C GLY A 336 16.74 1.11 -8.82
N THR A 337 17.60 0.58 -7.94
CA THR A 337 17.21 -0.32 -6.85
C THR A 337 16.49 0.45 -5.74
N PHE A 338 15.85 -0.25 -4.80
CA PHE A 338 15.26 0.40 -3.61
C PHE A 338 16.29 1.26 -2.85
N ALA A 339 17.53 0.78 -2.72
CA ALA A 339 18.61 1.54 -2.11
C ALA A 339 18.95 2.83 -2.88
N ASP A 340 18.93 2.81 -4.22
CA ASP A 340 19.15 4.01 -5.04
C ASP A 340 18.04 5.03 -4.81
N LEU A 341 16.77 4.59 -4.84
CA LEU A 341 15.60 5.45 -4.60
C LEU A 341 15.65 6.13 -3.22
N ILE A 342 16.00 5.38 -2.17
CA ILE A 342 16.12 5.92 -0.81
C ILE A 342 17.26 6.93 -0.70
N ASN A 343 18.43 6.62 -1.27
CA ASN A 343 19.56 7.55 -1.24
C ASN A 343 19.25 8.85 -1.99
N ASP A 344 18.63 8.76 -3.16
CA ASP A 344 18.23 9.93 -3.94
C ASP A 344 17.15 10.75 -3.20
N ALA A 345 16.18 10.09 -2.55
CA ALA A 345 15.14 10.78 -1.79
C ALA A 345 15.70 11.49 -0.54
N ILE A 346 16.65 10.87 0.16
CA ILE A 346 17.32 11.52 1.29
C ILE A 346 18.18 12.69 0.80
N ALA A 347 18.83 12.58 -0.37
CA ALA A 347 19.62 13.67 -0.92
C ALA A 347 18.79 14.93 -1.24
N GLU A 348 17.53 14.78 -1.71
CA GLU A 348 16.61 15.90 -1.95
C GLU A 348 16.31 16.71 -0.66
N HIS A 349 16.38 16.08 0.51
CA HIS A 349 16.20 16.79 1.78
C HIS A 349 17.32 17.81 2.06
N ASN A 350 18.49 17.67 1.42
CA ASN A 350 19.63 18.59 1.53
C ASN A 350 19.48 19.86 0.65
N ALA A 351 18.31 20.08 0.04
CA ALA A 351 18.05 21.27 -0.76
C ALA A 351 18.18 22.57 0.04
N LEU A 352 18.55 23.66 -0.65
CA LEU A 352 18.72 24.97 -0.05
C LEU A 352 17.42 25.44 0.65
N LEU A 353 17.55 25.93 1.89
CA LEU A 353 16.47 26.37 2.79
C LEU A 353 15.55 25.25 3.33
N SER A 354 15.81 23.98 3.03
CA SER A 354 15.07 22.86 3.60
C SER A 354 15.42 22.66 5.08
N GLU A 355 14.41 22.36 5.91
CA GLU A 355 14.59 21.91 7.29
C GLU A 355 15.28 20.54 7.36
N GLY A 356 15.23 19.74 6.29
CA GLY A 356 15.84 18.42 6.20
C GLY A 356 17.37 18.42 6.02
N VAL A 357 18.01 19.58 5.82
CA VAL A 357 19.45 19.69 5.52
C VAL A 357 20.32 19.02 6.56
N ALA A 358 20.03 19.24 7.85
CA ALA A 358 20.85 18.67 8.93
C ALA A 358 20.76 17.14 8.95
N SER A 359 19.56 16.58 8.79
CA SER A 359 19.34 15.13 8.79
C SER A 359 19.94 14.45 7.55
N ALA A 360 19.81 15.08 6.38
CA ALA A 360 20.43 14.59 5.14
C ALA A 360 21.97 14.55 5.24
N GLN A 361 22.58 15.60 5.79
CA GLN A 361 24.03 15.65 6.00
C GLN A 361 24.51 14.65 7.07
N ALA A 362 23.71 14.44 8.12
CA ALA A 362 24.00 13.43 9.13
C ALA A 362 23.93 12.01 8.56
N TYR A 363 22.92 11.72 7.73
CA TYR A 363 22.84 10.48 6.97
C TYR A 363 24.03 10.33 6.02
N ASP A 364 24.39 11.38 5.26
CA ASP A 364 25.51 11.33 4.33
C ASP A 364 26.85 10.99 5.00
N ALA A 365 27.01 11.40 6.25
CA ALA A 365 28.20 11.15 7.07
C ALA A 365 28.25 9.74 7.70
N LEU A 366 27.16 8.97 7.64
CA LEU A 366 27.14 7.57 8.08
C LEU A 366 28.10 6.70 7.26
N SER A 367 28.56 5.61 7.87
CA SER A 367 29.32 4.59 7.13
C SER A 367 28.42 3.87 6.12
N ALA A 368 29.02 3.15 5.17
CA ALA A 368 28.23 2.39 4.18
C ALA A 368 27.35 1.30 4.82
N GLU A 369 27.83 0.71 5.92
CA GLU A 369 27.10 -0.28 6.71
C GLU A 369 25.92 0.36 7.45
N ASP A 370 26.15 1.47 8.15
CA ASP A 370 25.07 2.22 8.83
C ASP A 370 23.99 2.70 7.83
N LYS A 371 24.38 3.12 6.62
CA LYS A 371 23.41 3.48 5.56
C LYS A 371 22.60 2.27 5.12
N ALA A 372 23.24 1.12 4.94
CA ALA A 372 22.56 -0.11 4.59
C ALA A 372 21.54 -0.52 5.67
N ASP A 373 21.87 -0.35 6.95
CA ASP A 373 20.95 -0.62 8.06
C ASP A 373 19.71 0.30 8.01
N VAL A 374 19.90 1.61 7.79
CA VAL A 374 18.77 2.55 7.64
C VAL A 374 17.90 2.17 6.44
N ILE A 375 18.52 1.81 5.30
CA ILE A 375 17.79 1.37 4.10
C ILE A 375 17.03 0.07 4.37
N ALA A 376 17.62 -0.89 5.08
CA ALA A 376 16.96 -2.14 5.46
C ALA A 376 15.74 -1.87 6.35
N PHE A 377 15.88 -0.99 7.34
CA PHE A 377 14.75 -0.53 8.16
C PHE A 377 13.65 0.11 7.30
N LEU A 378 13.99 1.03 6.40
CA LEU A 378 13.01 1.63 5.49
C LEU A 378 12.35 0.60 4.56
N GLY A 379 13.08 -0.45 4.19
CA GLY A 379 12.58 -1.58 3.40
C GLY A 379 11.69 -2.56 4.18
N SER A 380 11.69 -2.51 5.51
CA SER A 380 10.73 -3.24 6.36
C SER A 380 9.33 -2.61 6.34
N LEU A 381 9.25 -1.31 6.03
CA LEU A 381 8.01 -0.53 6.05
C LEU A 381 7.16 -0.85 4.82
N GLY A 382 6.13 -1.68 4.99
CA GLY A 382 5.30 -2.22 3.91
C GLY A 382 5.61 -3.68 3.56
N ARG A 383 6.43 -4.38 4.34
CA ARG A 383 6.72 -5.82 4.15
C ARG A 383 5.79 -6.66 5.02
N ALA A 384 5.12 -7.65 4.44
CA ALA A 384 4.33 -8.63 5.17
C ALA A 384 5.25 -9.64 5.88
N GLU A 385 4.76 -10.30 6.93
CA GLU A 385 5.40 -11.51 7.44
C GLU A 385 5.49 -12.58 6.34
N PHE A 386 6.61 -13.30 6.32
CA PHE A 386 6.90 -14.38 5.36
C PHE A 386 7.05 -14.00 3.88
N ASP A 387 6.93 -12.72 3.50
CA ASP A 387 7.33 -12.23 2.16
C ASP A 387 8.86 -12.22 2.08
N MET A 388 9.47 -13.38 1.87
CA MET A 388 10.91 -13.62 1.97
C MET A 388 11.65 -13.09 0.75
N ASN A 389 11.06 -13.22 -0.43
CA ASN A 389 11.65 -12.77 -1.67
C ASN A 389 11.43 -11.25 -1.92
N GLY A 390 10.47 -10.66 -1.20
CA GLY A 390 10.22 -9.24 -1.21
C GLY A 390 9.34 -8.74 -2.36
N ASP A 391 8.56 -9.61 -3.00
CA ASP A 391 7.73 -9.33 -4.17
C ASP A 391 6.28 -8.93 -3.85
N GLU A 392 5.99 -8.71 -2.57
CA GLU A 392 4.68 -8.29 -2.04
C GLU A 392 3.63 -9.41 -1.99
N SER A 393 4.00 -10.64 -2.36
CA SER A 393 3.21 -11.86 -2.17
C SER A 393 3.74 -12.65 -0.99
N VAL A 394 2.87 -13.45 -0.38
CA VAL A 394 3.27 -14.60 0.42
C VAL A 394 2.73 -15.82 -0.29
N ASP A 395 3.62 -16.58 -0.93
CA ASP A 395 3.26 -17.74 -1.74
C ASP A 395 4.34 -18.86 -1.68
N LEU A 396 4.19 -19.91 -2.49
CA LEU A 396 5.12 -21.05 -2.47
C LEU A 396 6.55 -20.67 -2.88
N PHE A 397 6.78 -19.53 -3.53
CA PHE A 397 8.14 -19.06 -3.83
C PHE A 397 8.88 -18.58 -2.57
N ASP A 398 8.18 -18.30 -1.48
CA ASP A 398 8.78 -17.98 -0.18
C ASP A 398 9.19 -19.22 0.62
N LEU A 399 8.49 -20.34 0.40
CA LEU A 399 8.66 -21.58 1.17
C LEU A 399 10.13 -22.04 1.28
N PRO A 400 10.94 -22.09 0.20
CA PRO A 400 12.35 -22.50 0.31
C PRO A 400 13.17 -21.59 1.23
N SER A 401 12.84 -20.30 1.28
CA SER A 401 13.52 -19.34 2.15
C SER A 401 13.05 -19.46 3.60
N VAL A 402 11.75 -19.72 3.82
CA VAL A 402 11.20 -20.02 5.15
C VAL A 402 11.82 -21.31 5.70
N THR A 403 11.81 -22.41 4.95
CA THR A 403 12.46 -23.67 5.33
C THR A 403 13.96 -23.49 5.58
N GLY A 404 14.63 -22.67 4.76
CA GLY A 404 16.06 -22.36 4.92
C GLY A 404 16.39 -21.57 6.20
N CYS A 405 15.39 -20.94 6.82
CA CYS A 405 15.51 -20.23 8.09
C CYS A 405 15.17 -21.10 9.30
N PHE A 406 14.58 -22.28 9.12
CA PHE A 406 14.21 -23.14 10.25
C PHE A 406 15.45 -23.58 11.04
N ASN A 407 15.46 -23.29 12.34
CA ASN A 407 16.58 -23.59 13.24
C ASN A 407 16.16 -24.33 14.53
N GLY A 408 14.85 -24.52 14.77
CA GLY A 408 14.23 -25.55 15.61
C GLY A 408 14.49 -25.55 17.13
N ASP A 409 15.61 -25.04 17.64
CA ASP A 409 15.94 -25.05 19.09
C ASP A 409 16.64 -23.79 19.63
N GLY A 410 16.60 -22.68 18.88
CA GLY A 410 17.13 -21.38 19.31
C GLY A 410 18.66 -21.33 19.49
N THR A 411 19.42 -22.28 18.94
CA THR A 411 20.90 -22.25 19.01
C THR A 411 21.54 -21.16 18.14
N ASP A 412 20.87 -20.75 17.06
CA ASP A 412 21.23 -19.62 16.21
C ASP A 412 20.18 -18.50 16.41
N GLN A 413 20.47 -17.53 17.27
CA GLN A 413 19.52 -16.45 17.53
C GLN A 413 19.52 -15.42 16.39
N TYR A 414 18.39 -15.32 15.69
CA TYR A 414 18.11 -14.23 14.77
C TYR A 414 17.80 -12.95 15.55
N ASP A 415 18.40 -11.85 15.12
CA ASP A 415 17.99 -10.51 15.53
C ASP A 415 17.17 -9.85 14.43
N ALA A 416 16.60 -8.67 14.71
CA ALA A 416 15.76 -7.95 13.75
C ALA A 416 16.50 -7.51 12.46
N ASP A 417 17.83 -7.58 12.41
CA ASP A 417 18.61 -7.25 11.21
C ASP A 417 18.99 -8.53 10.41
N SER A 418 18.67 -9.71 10.94
CA SER A 418 18.89 -11.00 10.30
C SER A 418 17.89 -11.23 9.15
N PRO A 419 18.30 -11.81 8.00
CA PRO A 419 17.38 -12.10 6.89
C PRO A 419 16.17 -12.96 7.28
N CYS A 420 16.35 -13.87 8.24
CA CYS A 420 15.32 -14.77 8.74
C CYS A 420 14.31 -14.13 9.69
N ALA A 421 14.55 -12.90 10.16
CA ALA A 421 13.61 -12.18 11.02
C ALA A 421 12.26 -11.84 10.33
N VAL A 422 12.15 -12.12 9.03
CA VAL A 422 10.92 -11.98 8.25
C VAL A 422 9.99 -13.18 8.43
N ALA A 423 10.56 -14.34 8.73
CA ALA A 423 9.84 -15.57 9.04
C ALA A 423 9.63 -15.75 10.55
N ASP A 424 10.43 -15.09 11.40
CA ASP A 424 10.25 -15.03 12.86
C ASP A 424 9.11 -14.05 13.21
N ILE A 425 7.86 -14.55 13.25
CA ILE A 425 6.67 -13.71 13.43
C ILE A 425 6.49 -13.28 14.89
N ASP A 426 6.90 -14.11 15.84
CA ASP A 426 6.73 -13.85 17.26
C ASP A 426 7.93 -13.15 17.92
N GLN A 427 9.00 -12.96 17.16
CA GLN A 427 10.21 -12.23 17.48
C GLN A 427 10.96 -12.80 18.68
N ASP A 428 10.96 -14.13 18.85
CA ASP A 428 11.66 -14.81 19.93
C ASP A 428 13.12 -15.18 19.58
N GLY A 429 13.49 -15.04 18.31
CA GLY A 429 14.85 -15.19 17.79
C GLY A 429 15.11 -16.53 17.12
N ASP A 430 14.10 -17.38 16.94
CA ASP A 430 14.17 -18.58 16.11
C ASP A 430 13.10 -18.58 15.01
N VAL A 431 13.23 -19.51 14.07
CA VAL A 431 12.14 -19.88 13.16
C VAL A 431 11.84 -21.35 13.44
N ASP A 432 10.68 -21.59 14.03
CA ASP A 432 10.29 -22.91 14.52
C ASP A 432 8.90 -23.35 14.02
N GLU A 433 8.33 -24.41 14.61
CA GLU A 433 7.02 -24.93 14.22
C GLU A 433 5.88 -23.91 14.42
N THR A 434 6.05 -22.96 15.36
CA THR A 434 5.13 -21.86 15.59
C THR A 434 5.08 -20.94 14.36
N ASP A 435 6.24 -20.54 13.85
CA ASP A 435 6.33 -19.71 12.65
C ASP A 435 5.84 -20.43 11.41
N ALA A 436 6.18 -21.71 11.26
CA ALA A 436 5.71 -22.54 10.16
C ALA A 436 4.17 -22.63 10.12
N ALA A 437 3.51 -22.73 11.28
CA ALA A 437 2.06 -22.69 11.36
C ALA A 437 1.47 -21.34 10.93
N TRP A 438 2.14 -20.23 11.24
CA TRP A 438 1.73 -18.90 10.77
C TRP A 438 2.00 -18.69 9.28
N PHE A 439 3.08 -19.26 8.75
CA PHE A 439 3.36 -19.26 7.32
C PHE A 439 2.25 -19.97 6.54
N ALA A 440 1.81 -21.15 7.02
CA ALA A 440 0.67 -21.87 6.46
C ALA A 440 -0.57 -20.98 6.35
N GLN A 441 -0.89 -20.27 7.44
CA GLN A 441 -2.02 -19.34 7.47
C GLN A 441 -1.80 -18.13 6.55
N ALA A 442 -0.56 -17.65 6.42
CA ALA A 442 -0.20 -16.53 5.56
C ALA A 442 -0.33 -16.88 4.08
N LEU A 443 -0.01 -18.11 3.67
CA LEU A 443 -0.25 -18.62 2.31
C LEU A 443 -1.75 -18.69 1.99
N GLY A 444 -2.55 -19.15 2.95
CA GLY A 444 -3.99 -19.31 2.84
C GLY A 444 -4.42 -20.52 1.97
N VAL A 445 -5.73 -20.65 1.76
CA VAL A 445 -6.30 -21.75 0.99
C VAL A 445 -5.83 -21.74 -0.48
N PRO A 446 -5.49 -22.91 -1.06
CA PRO A 446 -5.74 -24.27 -0.55
C PRO A 446 -4.65 -24.85 0.38
N PHE A 447 -3.53 -24.17 0.58
CA PHE A 447 -2.31 -24.76 1.15
C PHE A 447 -2.34 -24.92 2.68
N ASP A 448 -3.28 -24.27 3.38
CA ASP A 448 -3.38 -24.26 4.85
C ASP A 448 -4.27 -25.38 5.44
N THR A 449 -4.80 -26.31 4.64
CA THR A 449 -5.77 -27.33 5.12
C THR A 449 -5.41 -28.78 4.82
N SER A 450 -4.32 -29.05 4.11
CA SER A 450 -3.92 -30.42 3.76
C SER A 450 -3.06 -31.06 4.87
N ASP A 451 -3.41 -32.30 5.22
CA ASP A 451 -2.67 -33.22 6.11
C ASP A 451 -2.80 -34.61 5.49
N CYS A 452 -1.85 -34.94 4.62
CA CYS A 452 -1.93 -36.09 3.74
C CYS A 452 -1.63 -37.42 4.44
N ASP A 453 -0.76 -37.42 5.45
CA ASP A 453 -0.38 -38.61 6.21
C ASP A 453 -1.22 -38.82 7.48
N GLY A 454 -2.03 -37.81 7.84
CA GLY A 454 -2.99 -37.87 8.93
C GLY A 454 -2.34 -37.84 10.31
N ASP A 455 -1.12 -37.31 10.41
CA ASP A 455 -0.39 -37.20 11.67
C ASP A 455 -0.83 -36.00 12.53
N GLY A 456 -1.64 -35.11 11.95
CA GLY A 456 -2.18 -33.91 12.59
C GLY A 456 -1.33 -32.65 12.41
N VAL A 457 -0.23 -32.73 11.66
CA VAL A 457 0.59 -31.60 11.19
C VAL A 457 0.21 -31.31 9.74
N LEU A 458 0.01 -30.03 9.41
CA LEU A 458 -0.28 -29.67 8.02
C LEU A 458 0.95 -29.93 7.14
N ASP A 459 0.71 -30.39 5.92
CA ASP A 459 1.72 -30.67 4.89
C ASP A 459 2.74 -29.53 4.77
N ILE A 460 2.23 -28.30 4.61
CA ILE A 460 3.04 -27.10 4.47
C ILE A 460 3.84 -26.76 5.73
N VAL A 461 3.34 -27.12 6.93
CA VAL A 461 4.05 -26.93 8.20
C VAL A 461 5.19 -27.94 8.30
N ALA A 462 4.95 -29.19 7.90
CA ALA A 462 5.98 -30.22 7.88
C ALA A 462 7.13 -29.85 6.92
N ILE A 463 6.82 -29.29 5.74
CA ILE A 463 7.81 -28.82 4.76
C ILE A 463 8.54 -27.57 5.25
N ALA A 464 7.79 -26.55 5.71
CA ALA A 464 8.37 -25.32 6.24
C ALA A 464 9.28 -25.58 7.46
N SER A 465 8.96 -26.60 8.25
CA SER A 465 9.78 -27.02 9.39
C SER A 465 10.96 -27.93 9.03
N GLY A 466 11.13 -28.26 7.74
CA GLY A 466 12.15 -29.21 7.28
C GLY A 466 11.97 -30.66 7.75
N ASN A 467 10.78 -30.99 8.29
CA ASN A 467 10.42 -32.33 8.75
C ASN A 467 9.94 -33.22 7.59
N ALA A 468 9.51 -32.62 6.48
CA ALA A 468 9.16 -33.28 5.23
C ALA A 468 9.98 -32.71 4.06
N SER A 469 10.29 -33.58 3.09
CA SER A 469 10.87 -33.15 1.80
C SER A 469 9.74 -32.74 0.85
N ASP A 470 9.99 -31.71 0.05
CA ASP A 470 9.18 -31.25 -1.08
C ASP A 470 10.14 -30.96 -2.24
N GLY A 471 10.48 -32.02 -2.98
CA GLY A 471 11.49 -32.00 -4.02
C GLY A 471 11.05 -31.28 -5.29
N ASP A 472 9.75 -31.26 -5.57
CA ASP A 472 9.15 -30.65 -6.75
C ASP A 472 8.58 -29.25 -6.51
N GLY A 473 8.43 -28.84 -5.24
CA GLY A 473 8.02 -27.52 -4.81
C GLY A 473 6.52 -27.28 -4.96
N ASP A 474 5.70 -28.33 -4.96
CA ASP A 474 4.26 -28.24 -5.13
C ASP A 474 3.50 -27.96 -3.80
N GLY A 475 4.22 -27.94 -2.68
CA GLY A 475 3.67 -27.72 -1.34
C GLY A 475 3.07 -28.96 -0.69
N VAL A 476 3.34 -30.16 -1.22
CA VAL A 476 2.94 -31.46 -0.68
C VAL A 476 4.18 -32.29 -0.35
N PRO A 477 4.25 -32.96 0.82
CA PRO A 477 5.36 -33.85 1.13
C PRO A 477 5.57 -34.93 0.06
N ASP A 478 6.83 -35.16 -0.35
CA ASP A 478 7.21 -36.23 -1.29
C ASP A 478 6.69 -37.60 -0.83
N ALA A 479 6.64 -37.83 0.49
CA ALA A 479 6.12 -39.06 1.09
C ALA A 479 4.61 -39.27 0.85
N CYS A 480 3.88 -38.19 0.57
CA CYS A 480 2.46 -38.17 0.25
C CYS A 480 2.18 -38.08 -1.24
N SER A 481 3.15 -37.60 -2.01
CA SER A 481 3.12 -37.63 -3.46
C SER A 481 3.18 -39.08 -3.94
N VAL A 482 2.03 -39.59 -4.40
CA VAL A 482 2.00 -40.81 -5.21
C VAL A 482 2.55 -40.40 -6.57
N CYS A 483 3.76 -40.80 -6.96
CA CYS A 483 4.29 -40.60 -8.31
C CYS A 483 3.58 -41.52 -9.31
N PRO A 484 2.49 -41.11 -9.98
CA PRO A 484 1.73 -42.00 -10.85
C PRO A 484 2.47 -42.02 -12.19
N GLY A 485 3.53 -42.81 -12.27
CA GLY A 485 4.43 -42.80 -13.42
C GLY A 485 5.88 -43.09 -13.09
N ASP A 486 6.33 -43.01 -11.83
CA ASP A 486 7.67 -43.46 -11.43
C ASP A 486 7.66 -44.98 -11.34
N PHE A 487 8.01 -45.61 -12.45
CA PHE A 487 7.95 -47.06 -12.56
C PHE A 487 9.24 -47.72 -12.09
N ASP A 488 10.37 -47.00 -12.09
CA ASP A 488 11.66 -47.52 -11.66
C ASP A 488 12.04 -47.20 -10.20
N GLY A 489 11.22 -46.39 -9.54
CA GLY A 489 11.26 -46.10 -8.12
C GLY A 489 12.42 -45.19 -7.75
N ASP A 490 12.89 -44.35 -8.69
CA ASP A 490 14.00 -43.42 -8.46
C ASP A 490 13.55 -42.07 -7.88
N GLY A 491 12.24 -41.90 -7.66
CA GLY A 491 11.62 -40.69 -7.13
C GLY A 491 11.39 -39.64 -8.19
N ALA A 492 11.43 -39.95 -9.49
CA ALA A 492 11.16 -38.96 -10.52
C ALA A 492 10.53 -39.60 -11.77
N VAL A 493 9.49 -38.97 -12.32
CA VAL A 493 8.96 -39.35 -13.63
C VAL A 493 9.83 -38.73 -14.71
N THR A 494 10.75 -39.54 -15.25
CA THR A 494 11.71 -39.07 -16.24
C THR A 494 11.71 -39.94 -17.50
N PHE A 495 12.72 -39.76 -18.36
CA PHE A 495 12.80 -40.47 -19.63
C PHE A 495 12.79 -42.02 -19.49
N PRO A 496 13.47 -42.64 -18.51
CA PRO A 496 13.32 -44.06 -18.19
C PRO A 496 11.87 -44.54 -18.05
N ASP A 497 11.02 -43.79 -17.35
CA ASP A 497 9.62 -44.15 -17.13
C ASP A 497 8.78 -44.05 -18.40
N LEU A 498 9.01 -42.99 -19.18
CA LEU A 498 8.40 -42.83 -20.49
C LEU A 498 8.70 -44.01 -21.41
N VAL A 499 9.95 -44.49 -21.37
CA VAL A 499 10.34 -45.66 -22.15
C VAL A 499 9.56 -46.89 -21.71
N ARG A 500 9.16 -47.01 -20.44
CA ARG A 500 8.35 -48.13 -19.94
C ARG A 500 6.92 -48.06 -20.46
N VAL A 501 6.27 -46.89 -20.45
CA VAL A 501 4.95 -46.68 -21.10
C VAL A 501 4.99 -47.05 -22.58
N LEU A 502 6.00 -46.54 -23.30
CA LEU A 502 6.18 -46.83 -24.73
C LEU A 502 6.47 -48.32 -25.00
N SER A 503 7.11 -49.01 -24.05
CA SER A 503 7.42 -50.44 -24.16
C SER A 503 6.22 -51.33 -23.81
N ALA A 504 5.30 -50.86 -22.97
CA ALA A 504 4.09 -51.56 -22.55
C ALA A 504 2.89 -51.35 -23.48
N TRP A 505 3.07 -50.58 -24.57
CA TRP A 505 2.00 -50.17 -25.49
C TRP A 505 1.12 -51.32 -25.99
N GLY A 506 -0.18 -51.24 -25.69
CA GLY A 506 -1.19 -52.23 -26.07
C GLY A 506 -2.05 -52.72 -24.90
N VAL A 507 -2.83 -53.76 -25.15
CA VAL A 507 -3.76 -54.32 -24.15
C VAL A 507 -2.98 -54.95 -23.01
N CYS A 508 -3.33 -54.55 -21.80
CA CYS A 508 -2.66 -54.98 -20.60
C CYS A 508 -3.67 -55.11 -19.47
N ALA A 509 -3.74 -56.28 -18.84
CA ALA A 509 -4.79 -56.57 -17.86
C ALA A 509 -4.46 -56.14 -16.42
N ALA A 510 -3.21 -55.73 -16.15
CA ALA A 510 -2.71 -55.25 -14.85
C ALA A 510 -1.23 -54.84 -14.98
N CYS A 511 -0.94 -53.74 -15.67
CA CYS A 511 0.41 -53.16 -15.66
C CYS A 511 0.36 -51.79 -14.98
N PRO A 512 1.43 -51.43 -14.26
CA PRO A 512 1.60 -50.09 -13.71
C PRO A 512 1.49 -48.99 -14.77
N GLU A 513 1.89 -49.29 -16.01
CA GLU A 513 1.91 -48.34 -17.12
C GLU A 513 0.53 -47.96 -17.70
N ASP A 514 -0.57 -48.57 -17.23
CA ASP A 514 -1.98 -48.24 -17.57
C ASP A 514 -2.53 -47.26 -16.52
N LEU A 515 -2.17 -45.98 -16.67
CA LEU A 515 -2.38 -44.91 -15.67
C LEU A 515 -3.84 -44.48 -15.54
N ASP A 516 -4.68 -44.73 -16.54
CA ASP A 516 -6.13 -44.45 -16.49
C ASP A 516 -7.00 -45.68 -16.20
N ASP A 517 -6.37 -46.83 -15.90
CA ASP A 517 -7.01 -48.12 -15.62
C ASP A 517 -8.02 -48.57 -16.70
N ASN A 518 -7.83 -48.16 -17.97
CA ASN A 518 -8.75 -48.53 -19.05
C ASN A 518 -8.50 -49.94 -19.63
N GLY A 519 -7.41 -50.60 -19.21
CA GLY A 519 -6.97 -51.92 -19.67
C GLY A 519 -6.09 -51.89 -20.92
N VAL A 520 -5.62 -50.71 -21.34
CA VAL A 520 -4.81 -50.49 -22.55
C VAL A 520 -3.84 -49.35 -22.32
N VAL A 521 -2.54 -49.67 -22.30
CA VAL A 521 -1.47 -48.67 -22.36
C VAL A 521 -1.45 -48.05 -23.75
N GLY A 522 -1.80 -46.78 -23.84
CA GLY A 522 -1.96 -46.07 -25.10
C GLY A 522 -1.71 -44.58 -25.00
N PHE A 523 -2.40 -43.84 -25.87
CA PHE A 523 -2.18 -42.41 -26.00
C PHE A 523 -2.62 -41.62 -24.74
N SER A 524 -3.66 -42.08 -24.03
CA SER A 524 -4.09 -41.45 -22.78
C SER A 524 -3.03 -41.58 -21.70
N ASP A 525 -2.42 -42.75 -21.53
CA ASP A 525 -1.33 -42.98 -20.56
C ASP A 525 -0.08 -42.17 -20.91
N LEU A 526 0.23 -42.03 -22.21
CA LEU A 526 1.30 -41.16 -22.67
C LEU A 526 1.07 -39.69 -22.29
N VAL A 527 -0.17 -39.22 -22.35
CA VAL A 527 -0.51 -37.85 -21.91
C VAL A 527 -0.43 -37.73 -20.39
N LEU A 528 -0.88 -38.76 -19.66
CA LEU A 528 -0.84 -38.78 -18.20
C LEU A 528 0.60 -38.77 -17.67
N ILE A 529 1.50 -39.61 -18.19
CA ILE A 529 2.90 -39.60 -17.74
C ILE A 529 3.62 -38.28 -18.05
N LEU A 530 3.27 -37.63 -19.17
CA LEU A 530 3.81 -36.31 -19.50
C LEU A 530 3.23 -35.19 -18.63
N SER A 531 2.07 -35.41 -18.00
CA SER A 531 1.43 -34.44 -17.11
C SER A 531 2.03 -34.41 -15.71
N VAL A 532 2.73 -35.48 -15.32
CA VAL A 532 3.40 -35.62 -14.01
C VAL A 532 4.93 -35.67 -14.16
N TRP A 533 5.47 -35.06 -15.23
CA TRP A 533 6.89 -35.12 -15.56
C TRP A 533 7.73 -34.27 -14.61
N GLY A 534 8.70 -34.87 -13.90
CA GLY A 534 9.50 -34.15 -12.92
C GLY A 534 9.98 -35.04 -11.78
N GLY A 535 10.58 -34.43 -10.76
CA GLY A 535 10.78 -35.09 -9.47
C GLY A 535 9.44 -35.32 -8.78
N CYS A 536 9.43 -36.32 -7.93
CA CYS A 536 8.70 -36.35 -6.67
C CYS A 536 9.79 -36.54 -5.56
#